data_AF-A0A086YKR3-F1
#
_entry.id   AF-A0A086YKR3-F1
#
_cell.length_a   1.000
_cell.length_b   1.000
_cell.length_c   1.000
_cell.angle_alpha   90.00
_cell.angle_beta   90.00
_cell.angle_gamma   90.00
#
_symmetry.space_group_name_H-M   'P 1'
#
loop_
_entity.id
_entity.type
_entity.pdbx_description
1 polymer ?
#
loop_
_entity_poly.entity_id
_entity_poly.type
_entity_poly.pdbx_seq_one_letter_code
_entity_poly.pdbx_strand_id
1 'polypeptide(L)'
;MAFELLVQMYREEIENTGKPGWPNQPSVPDTERIPAAILENNLYGIDLDLRAVQLSALTLYFKARSFNRTALLRNSNLACADVLLLNGERLEGFLREMHLSHPIYERIIKTLWHRLKDASQTGSLLRLEDEIRKLISKEKERFNREGRQLDIFGWSLEQFEKEASNEEYWKTLEHKIIESFNEFARLQAEQGKDESYFIGEATKGLRLLDVMLRQYDIVVTNPPYLDVRDYNSRLKSFMESAYPNSKRNLYAAFLERCLEFLKPGARLGIITPPKHSCSLLALKKYGNACVAQSPSNRWFIPV
;
A
#
# COMPACT_ATOMS: atom_id res chain seq x y z
N MET A 1 8.25 5.31 20.81
CA MET A 1 7.34 6.46 20.68
C MET A 1 6.02 6.10 19.99
N ALA A 2 5.95 5.84 18.67
CA ALA A 2 4.67 5.57 17.99
C ALA A 2 3.91 4.35 18.54
N PHE A 3 4.61 3.22 18.73
CA PHE A 3 4.01 2.00 19.30
C PHE A 3 3.45 2.23 20.72
N GLU A 4 4.16 2.97 21.56
CA GLU A 4 3.72 3.28 22.93
C GLU A 4 2.47 4.17 22.93
N LEU A 5 2.44 5.17 22.05
CA LEU A 5 1.27 6.03 21.91
C LEU A 5 0.04 5.21 21.53
N LEU A 6 0.17 4.31 20.54
CA LEU A 6 -0.92 3.42 20.15
C LEU A 6 -1.35 2.50 21.30
N VAL A 7 -0.41 1.97 22.10
CA VAL A 7 -0.76 1.19 23.31
C VAL A 7 -1.62 2.02 24.27
N GLN A 8 -1.27 3.29 24.50
CA GLN A 8 -2.06 4.16 25.37
C GLN A 8 -3.44 4.46 24.78
N MET A 9 -3.53 4.73 23.47
CA MET A 9 -4.80 4.97 22.79
C MET A 9 -5.75 3.77 22.93
N TYR A 10 -5.25 2.53 22.73
CA TYR A 10 -6.06 1.33 22.92
C TYR A 10 -6.52 1.15 24.37
N ARG A 11 -5.66 1.45 25.36
CA ARG A 11 -6.05 1.38 26.77
C ARG A 11 -7.14 2.40 27.10
N GLU A 12 -6.97 3.63 26.64
CA GLU A 12 -7.95 4.70 26.80
C GLU A 12 -9.28 4.35 26.13
N GLU A 13 -9.26 3.72 24.96
CA GLU A 13 -10.46 3.23 24.26
C GLU A 13 -11.23 2.19 25.07
N ILE A 14 -10.52 1.18 25.62
CA ILE A 14 -11.13 0.15 26.47
C ILE A 14 -11.76 0.77 27.71
N GLU A 15 -11.07 1.71 28.37
CA GLU A 15 -11.56 2.41 29.57
C GLU A 15 -12.78 3.30 29.31
N ASN A 16 -12.92 3.81 28.09
CA ASN A 16 -13.98 4.74 27.69
C ASN A 16 -15.07 4.11 26.83
N THR A 17 -15.03 2.79 26.61
CA THR A 17 -16.02 2.06 25.81
C THR A 17 -17.45 2.34 26.31
N GLY A 18 -18.35 2.68 25.39
CA GLY A 18 -19.75 3.01 25.66
C GLY A 18 -20.01 4.46 26.10
N LYS A 19 -18.99 5.32 26.21
CA LYS A 19 -19.16 6.75 26.47
C LYS A 19 -19.44 7.51 25.16
N PRO A 20 -20.12 8.70 25.23
CA PRO A 20 -20.32 9.53 24.05
C PRO A 20 -18.99 9.88 23.35
N GLY A 21 -18.92 9.64 22.04
CA GLY A 21 -17.70 9.87 21.24
C GLY A 21 -16.70 8.70 21.23
N TRP A 22 -16.99 7.61 21.94
CA TRP A 22 -16.17 6.39 21.97
C TRP A 22 -16.93 5.20 21.36
N PRO A 23 -16.22 4.13 20.93
CA PRO A 23 -16.85 2.92 20.42
C PRO A 23 -17.79 2.27 21.44
N ASN A 24 -18.88 1.65 20.96
CA ASN A 24 -19.80 0.89 21.80
C ASN A 24 -19.21 -0.44 22.29
N GLN A 25 -18.22 -0.96 21.56
CA GLN A 25 -17.47 -2.18 21.90
C GLN A 25 -15.98 -1.89 21.69
N PRO A 26 -15.09 -2.47 22.50
CA PRO A 26 -13.67 -2.22 22.37
C PRO A 26 -13.13 -2.88 21.11
N SER A 27 -12.16 -2.25 20.44
CA SER A 27 -11.51 -2.79 19.24
C SER A 27 -10.71 -4.07 19.51
N VAL A 28 -10.32 -4.30 20.76
CA VAL A 28 -9.66 -5.52 21.22
C VAL A 28 -10.33 -6.05 22.49
N PRO A 29 -10.38 -7.38 22.69
CA PRO A 29 -11.08 -7.96 23.83
C PRO A 29 -10.40 -7.69 25.17
N ASP A 30 -9.07 -7.55 25.18
CA ASP A 30 -8.27 -7.38 26.37
C ASP A 30 -6.96 -6.62 26.07
N THR A 31 -6.29 -6.16 27.13
CA THR A 31 -5.04 -5.41 27.01
C THR A 31 -3.86 -6.24 26.51
N GLU A 32 -3.90 -7.57 26.64
CA GLU A 32 -2.85 -8.46 26.15
C GLU A 32 -2.86 -8.56 24.62
N ARG A 33 -4.01 -8.32 23.98
CA ARG A 33 -4.17 -8.29 22.53
C ARG A 33 -3.72 -7.00 21.85
N ILE A 34 -3.57 -5.90 22.60
CA ILE A 34 -3.15 -4.60 22.07
C ILE A 34 -1.90 -4.68 21.19
N PRO A 35 -0.79 -5.33 21.60
CA PRO A 35 0.43 -5.34 20.79
C PRO A 35 0.27 -6.05 19.44
N ALA A 36 -0.55 -7.11 19.38
CA ALA A 36 -0.86 -7.80 18.13
C ALA A 36 -1.72 -6.91 17.22
N ALA A 37 -2.76 -6.30 17.78
CA ALA A 37 -3.65 -5.40 17.05
C ALA A 37 -2.90 -4.22 16.41
N ILE A 38 -1.92 -3.63 17.12
CA ILE A 38 -1.08 -2.55 16.61
C ILE A 38 -0.33 -2.96 15.34
N LEU A 39 0.23 -4.16 15.33
CA LEU A 39 1.01 -4.67 14.22
C LEU A 39 0.15 -5.13 13.05
N GLU A 40 -1.05 -5.61 13.33
CA GLU A 40 -2.00 -6.08 12.32
C GLU A 40 -2.79 -4.93 11.67
N ASN A 41 -3.05 -3.83 12.38
CA ASN A 41 -4.02 -2.83 11.93
C ASN A 41 -3.49 -1.39 11.86
N ASN A 42 -2.37 -1.06 12.50
CA ASN A 42 -1.92 0.34 12.62
C ASN A 42 -0.59 0.63 11.93
N LEU A 43 0.36 -0.29 12.01
CA LEU A 43 1.72 -0.06 11.49
C LEU A 43 1.94 -0.75 10.16
N TYR A 44 2.21 0.06 9.13
CA TYR A 44 2.49 -0.37 7.76
C TYR A 44 3.82 0.23 7.33
N GLY A 45 4.55 -0.46 6.45
CA GLY A 45 5.84 0.03 5.97
C GLY A 45 6.28 -0.60 4.67
N ILE A 46 7.01 0.17 3.88
CA ILE A 46 7.65 -0.28 2.63
C ILE A 46 9.11 0.10 2.70
N ASP A 47 10.00 -0.84 2.37
CA ASP A 47 11.41 -0.55 2.11
C ASP A 47 11.88 -1.33 0.88
N LEU A 48 12.88 -0.83 0.17
CA LEU A 48 13.49 -1.52 -0.97
C LEU A 48 14.45 -2.63 -0.50
N ASP A 49 15.03 -2.50 0.70
CA ASP A 49 15.96 -3.50 1.25
C ASP A 49 15.22 -4.48 2.16
N LEU A 50 15.18 -5.75 1.76
CA LEU A 50 14.60 -6.83 2.55
C LEU A 50 15.19 -6.91 3.97
N ARG A 51 16.47 -6.60 4.14
CA ARG A 51 17.14 -6.61 5.46
C ARG A 51 16.60 -5.50 6.36
N ALA A 52 16.32 -4.33 5.80
CA ALA A 52 15.71 -3.23 6.54
C ALA A 52 14.29 -3.58 6.99
N VAL A 53 13.51 -4.24 6.12
CA VAL A 53 12.18 -4.79 6.44
C VAL A 53 12.28 -5.81 7.57
N GLN A 54 13.21 -6.77 7.48
CA GLN A 54 13.41 -7.81 8.49
C GLN A 54 13.84 -7.24 9.85
N LEU A 55 14.78 -6.29 9.85
CA LEU A 55 15.24 -5.64 11.09
C LEU A 55 14.12 -4.82 11.74
N SER A 56 13.31 -4.14 10.92
CA SER A 56 12.13 -3.41 11.39
C SER A 56 11.09 -4.36 11.99
N ALA A 57 10.81 -5.47 11.32
CA ALA A 57 9.90 -6.51 11.81
C ALA A 57 10.39 -7.08 13.15
N LEU A 58 11.68 -7.37 13.28
CA LEU A 58 12.29 -7.87 14.52
C LEU A 58 12.22 -6.83 15.65
N THR A 59 12.47 -5.56 15.33
CA THR A 59 12.39 -4.45 16.31
C THR A 59 10.96 -4.30 16.83
N LEU A 60 9.98 -4.32 15.93
CA LEU A 60 8.56 -4.29 16.28
C LEU A 60 8.17 -5.53 17.09
N TYR A 61 8.72 -6.70 16.78
CA TYR A 61 8.49 -7.93 17.51
C TYR A 61 8.98 -7.82 18.96
N PHE A 62 10.22 -7.36 19.18
CA PHE A 62 10.72 -7.14 20.53
C PHE A 62 9.93 -6.07 21.27
N LYS A 63 9.49 -5.02 20.57
CA LYS A 63 8.65 -3.98 21.17
C LYS A 63 7.31 -4.55 21.63
N ALA A 64 6.63 -5.34 20.80
CA ALA A 64 5.39 -5.99 21.16
C ALA A 64 5.58 -6.94 22.36
N ARG A 65 6.65 -7.74 22.37
CA ARG A 65 6.95 -8.66 23.48
C ARG A 65 7.31 -7.97 24.79
N SER A 66 7.78 -6.73 24.74
CA SER A 66 7.99 -5.93 25.95
C SER A 66 6.68 -5.59 26.66
N PHE A 67 5.55 -5.54 25.93
CA PHE A 67 4.21 -5.31 26.49
C PHE A 67 3.44 -6.60 26.76
N ASN A 68 3.63 -7.63 25.94
CA ASN A 68 3.06 -8.95 26.18
C ASN A 68 4.05 -10.05 25.79
N ARG A 69 4.59 -10.78 26.78
CA ARG A 69 5.61 -11.82 26.58
C ARG A 69 5.13 -13.00 25.71
N THR A 70 3.84 -13.29 25.73
CA THR A 70 3.18 -14.38 24.98
C THR A 70 2.59 -13.91 23.66
N ALA A 71 2.81 -12.66 23.27
CA ALA A 71 2.34 -12.13 21.99
C ALA A 71 2.83 -12.99 20.82
N LEU A 72 1.91 -13.75 20.24
CA LEU A 72 2.12 -14.49 19.01
C LEU A 72 1.88 -13.52 17.85
N LEU A 73 2.96 -13.12 17.18
CA LEU A 73 2.85 -12.28 15.99
C LEU A 73 2.57 -13.19 14.80
N ARG A 74 1.36 -13.05 14.26
CA ARG A 74 0.93 -13.80 13.09
C ARG A 74 1.37 -13.11 11.81
N ASN A 75 1.31 -11.78 11.77
CA ASN A 75 1.59 -11.00 10.58
C ASN A 75 2.32 -9.69 10.88
N SER A 76 3.00 -9.18 9.86
CA SER A 76 3.61 -7.86 9.84
C SER A 76 3.22 -7.19 8.54
N ASN A 77 2.64 -5.99 8.59
CA ASN A 77 2.27 -5.22 7.39
C ASN A 77 3.48 -4.47 6.77
N LEU A 78 4.68 -5.02 6.95
CA LEU A 78 5.89 -4.53 6.33
C LEU A 78 6.12 -5.27 5.00
N ALA A 79 6.29 -4.51 3.93
CA ALA A 79 6.53 -5.00 2.59
C ALA A 79 7.94 -4.64 2.11
N CYS A 80 8.58 -5.57 1.41
CA CYS A 80 9.77 -5.29 0.62
C CYS A 80 9.31 -4.90 -0.78
N ALA A 81 9.79 -3.78 -1.32
CA ALA A 81 9.49 -3.34 -2.68
C ALA A 81 10.33 -4.08 -3.74
N ASP A 82 11.48 -4.65 -3.33
CA ASP A 82 12.18 -5.66 -4.13
C ASP A 82 11.49 -7.01 -3.94
N VAL A 83 10.37 -7.20 -4.65
CA VAL A 83 9.65 -8.47 -4.65
C VAL A 83 10.18 -9.29 -5.82
N LEU A 84 10.80 -10.43 -5.52
CA LEU A 84 10.96 -11.52 -6.48
C LEU A 84 9.56 -12.08 -6.78
N LEU A 85 8.85 -11.39 -7.66
CA LEU A 85 7.45 -11.65 -7.98
C LEU A 85 7.32 -13.05 -8.59
N LEU A 86 6.41 -13.82 -7.99
CA LEU A 86 5.91 -15.13 -8.37
C LEU A 86 6.12 -15.54 -9.83
N ASN A 87 6.56 -16.78 -10.00
CA ASN A 87 6.51 -17.51 -11.27
C ASN A 87 5.05 -17.70 -11.73
N GLY A 88 4.84 -17.83 -13.05
CA GLY A 88 3.51 -17.84 -13.69
C GLY A 88 2.50 -18.83 -13.10
N GLU A 89 2.92 -20.02 -12.69
CA GLU A 89 2.04 -21.05 -12.10
C GLU A 89 1.35 -20.60 -10.81
N ARG A 90 1.98 -19.71 -10.03
CA ARG A 90 1.44 -19.27 -8.73
C ARG A 90 0.39 -18.18 -8.87
N LEU A 91 0.51 -17.34 -9.91
CA LEU A 91 -0.53 -16.37 -10.27
C LEU A 91 -1.82 -17.09 -10.71
N GLU A 92 -1.69 -18.23 -11.38
CA GLU A 92 -2.83 -19.06 -11.78
C GLU A 92 -3.48 -19.77 -10.58
N GLY A 93 -2.74 -20.05 -9.51
CA GLY A 93 -3.30 -20.48 -8.23
C GLY A 93 -4.16 -19.37 -7.60
N PHE A 94 -3.62 -18.16 -7.51
CA PHE A 94 -4.33 -16.97 -6.99
C PHE A 94 -5.64 -16.68 -7.73
N LEU A 95 -5.60 -16.69 -9.07
CA LEU A 95 -6.78 -16.43 -9.90
C LEU A 95 -7.89 -17.46 -9.68
N ARG A 96 -7.53 -18.72 -9.39
CA ARG A 96 -8.47 -19.80 -9.09
C ARG A 96 -9.09 -19.65 -7.70
N GLU A 97 -8.30 -19.41 -6.66
CA GLU A 97 -8.80 -19.29 -5.28
C GLU A 97 -9.75 -18.11 -5.09
N MET A 98 -9.46 -16.98 -5.73
CA MET A 98 -10.27 -15.76 -5.60
C MET A 98 -11.56 -15.79 -6.42
N HIS A 99 -11.86 -16.91 -7.12
CA HIS A 99 -12.99 -17.01 -8.04
C HIS A 99 -13.00 -15.89 -9.08
N LEU A 100 -11.81 -15.37 -9.42
CA LEU A 100 -11.59 -14.32 -10.43
C LEU A 100 -11.52 -14.96 -11.82
N SER A 101 -12.44 -15.89 -12.10
CA SER A 101 -12.48 -16.72 -13.30
C SER A 101 -12.84 -15.94 -14.57
N HIS A 102 -13.18 -14.67 -14.42
CA HIS A 102 -13.62 -13.86 -15.54
C HIS A 102 -12.38 -13.36 -16.33
N PRO A 103 -12.28 -13.63 -17.65
CA PRO A 103 -11.06 -13.41 -18.45
C PRO A 103 -10.49 -11.98 -18.39
N ILE A 104 -11.36 -10.97 -18.27
CA ILE A 104 -10.95 -9.57 -18.06
C ILE A 104 -10.11 -9.41 -16.79
N TYR A 105 -10.52 -10.01 -15.66
CA TYR A 105 -9.79 -9.92 -14.40
C TYR A 105 -8.44 -10.58 -14.53
N GLU A 106 -8.40 -11.80 -15.08
CA GLU A 106 -7.16 -12.52 -15.34
C GLU A 106 -6.19 -11.71 -16.20
N ARG A 107 -6.67 -11.07 -17.28
CA ARG A 107 -5.82 -10.22 -18.14
C ARG A 107 -5.31 -8.98 -17.41
N ILE A 108 -6.17 -8.28 -16.67
CA ILE A 108 -5.78 -7.10 -15.90
C ILE A 108 -4.73 -7.48 -14.86
N ILE A 109 -4.99 -8.53 -14.08
CA ILE A 109 -4.11 -9.01 -13.01
C ILE A 109 -2.78 -9.50 -13.58
N LYS A 110 -2.78 -10.31 -14.65
CA LYS A 110 -1.55 -10.76 -15.33
C LYS A 110 -0.73 -9.58 -15.84
N THR A 111 -1.38 -8.57 -16.42
CA THR A 111 -0.69 -7.38 -16.92
C THR A 111 -0.15 -6.51 -15.78
N LEU A 112 -0.94 -6.30 -14.73
CA LEU A 112 -0.52 -5.57 -13.53
C LEU A 112 0.68 -6.26 -12.87
N TRP A 113 0.66 -7.59 -12.80
CA TRP A 113 1.74 -8.40 -12.26
C TRP A 113 3.06 -8.22 -13.02
N HIS A 114 2.99 -8.27 -14.37
CA HIS A 114 4.16 -7.99 -15.20
C HIS A 114 4.70 -6.57 -14.99
N ARG A 115 3.83 -5.57 -14.84
CA ARG A 115 4.26 -4.19 -14.56
C ARG A 115 4.91 -4.02 -13.18
N LEU A 116 4.38 -4.69 -12.16
CA LEU A 116 5.00 -4.74 -10.83
C LEU A 116 6.39 -5.34 -10.88
N LYS A 117 6.59 -6.41 -11.68
CA LYS A 117 7.89 -7.06 -11.88
C LYS A 117 8.92 -6.11 -12.45
N ASP A 118 8.49 -5.28 -13.37
CA ASP A 118 9.32 -4.25 -13.99
C ASP A 118 9.55 -3.03 -13.09
N ALA A 119 8.64 -2.77 -12.14
CA ALA A 119 8.66 -1.58 -11.30
C ALA A 119 9.49 -1.71 -10.00
N SER A 120 10.25 -2.80 -9.80
CA SER A 120 11.11 -2.97 -8.61
C SER A 120 12.08 -1.82 -8.38
N GLN A 121 12.47 -1.09 -9.43
CA GLN A 121 13.32 0.11 -9.32
C GLN A 121 12.59 1.40 -8.92
N THR A 122 11.27 1.42 -9.01
CA THR A 122 10.45 2.61 -8.74
C THR A 122 9.85 2.59 -7.33
N GLY A 123 9.70 1.41 -6.74
CA GLY A 123 9.21 1.23 -5.38
C GLY A 123 7.85 1.90 -5.16
N SER A 124 7.70 2.60 -4.04
CA SER A 124 6.44 3.25 -3.66
C SER A 124 6.00 4.41 -4.55
N LEU A 125 6.86 4.90 -5.45
CA LEU A 125 6.51 5.95 -6.42
C LEU A 125 5.54 5.47 -7.51
N LEU A 126 5.40 4.15 -7.71
CA LEU A 126 4.43 3.63 -8.65
C LEU A 126 3.01 3.93 -8.17
N ARG A 127 2.19 4.57 -9.01
CA ARG A 127 0.77 4.78 -8.76
C ARG A 127 -0.04 3.60 -9.28
N LEU A 128 -0.22 2.59 -8.43
CA LEU A 128 -0.90 1.36 -8.82
C LEU A 128 -2.36 1.58 -9.17
N GLU A 129 -3.00 2.52 -8.51
CA GLU A 129 -4.37 2.95 -8.78
C GLU A 129 -4.51 3.42 -10.22
N ASP A 130 -3.59 4.26 -10.69
CA ASP A 130 -3.56 4.76 -12.06
C ASP A 130 -3.26 3.64 -13.06
N GLU A 131 -2.38 2.71 -12.70
CA GLU A 131 -2.06 1.56 -13.55
C GLU A 131 -3.27 0.63 -13.72
N ILE A 132 -3.99 0.33 -12.63
CA ILE A 132 -5.24 -0.44 -12.67
C ILE A 132 -6.26 0.30 -13.55
N ARG A 133 -6.47 1.60 -13.34
CA ARG A 133 -7.39 2.42 -14.17
C ARG A 133 -7.05 2.40 -15.65
N LYS A 134 -5.77 2.54 -16.00
CA LYS A 134 -5.29 2.46 -17.40
C LYS A 134 -5.50 1.07 -18.00
N LEU A 135 -5.35 0.01 -17.22
CA LEU A 135 -5.59 -1.35 -17.70
C LEU A 135 -7.08 -1.59 -17.94
N ILE A 136 -7.93 -1.13 -17.03
CA ILE A 136 -9.38 -1.17 -17.17
C ILE A 136 -9.82 -0.37 -18.40
N SER A 137 -9.30 0.85 -18.60
CA SER A 137 -9.66 1.68 -19.76
C SER A 137 -9.23 1.03 -21.08
N LYS A 138 -8.04 0.40 -21.13
CA LYS A 138 -7.58 -0.35 -22.31
C LYS A 138 -8.44 -1.56 -22.60
N GLU A 139 -8.84 -2.33 -21.58
CA GLU A 139 -9.76 -3.45 -21.78
C GLU A 139 -11.15 -2.97 -22.23
N LYS A 140 -11.64 -1.84 -21.72
CA LYS A 140 -12.89 -1.21 -22.19
C LYS A 140 -12.81 -0.81 -23.66
N GLU A 141 -11.72 -0.17 -24.08
CA GLU A 141 -11.51 0.17 -25.50
C GLU A 141 -11.36 -1.06 -26.39
N ARG A 142 -10.70 -2.10 -25.89
CA ARG A 142 -10.55 -3.37 -26.60
C ARG A 142 -11.90 -4.05 -26.82
N PHE A 143 -12.73 -4.10 -25.77
CA PHE A 143 -14.10 -4.61 -25.86
C PHE A 143 -14.94 -3.84 -26.88
N ASN A 144 -14.79 -2.51 -26.93
CA ASN A 144 -15.48 -1.69 -27.92
C ASN A 144 -14.97 -1.89 -29.36
N ARG A 145 -13.69 -2.26 -29.55
CA ARG A 145 -13.03 -2.40 -30.86
C ARG A 145 -13.13 -3.80 -31.46
N GLU A 146 -12.96 -4.85 -30.67
CA GLU A 146 -12.96 -6.24 -31.15
C GLU A 146 -14.36 -6.77 -31.48
N GLY A 147 -15.39 -5.92 -31.28
CA GLY A 147 -16.77 -6.37 -31.33
C GLY A 147 -17.08 -7.26 -30.14
N ARG A 148 -18.38 -7.42 -29.86
CA ARG A 148 -18.94 -8.18 -28.73
C ARG A 148 -18.75 -9.70 -28.88
N GLN A 149 -17.69 -10.11 -29.57
CA GLN A 149 -17.48 -11.45 -30.09
C GLN A 149 -16.31 -12.11 -29.35
N LEU A 150 -16.44 -12.21 -28.04
CA LEU A 150 -15.74 -13.22 -27.26
C LEU A 150 -16.79 -13.98 -26.46
N ASP A 151 -17.36 -14.97 -27.13
CA ASP A 151 -17.94 -16.14 -26.48
C ASP A 151 -16.92 -16.65 -25.46
N ILE A 152 -17.27 -16.71 -24.17
CA ILE A 152 -16.60 -17.53 -23.14
C ILE A 152 -17.42 -17.51 -21.83
N PHE A 153 -18.02 -18.68 -21.57
CA PHE A 153 -18.33 -19.27 -20.25
C PHE A 153 -19.44 -18.64 -19.38
N GLY A 154 -20.70 -18.90 -19.76
CA GLY A 154 -21.82 -19.04 -18.81
C GLY A 154 -22.72 -17.82 -18.60
N TRP A 155 -22.44 -16.71 -19.28
CA TRP A 155 -23.32 -15.53 -19.35
C TRP A 155 -23.84 -15.40 -20.78
N SER A 156 -25.10 -14.99 -20.97
CA SER A 156 -25.55 -14.67 -22.34
C SER A 156 -24.82 -13.41 -22.82
N LEU A 157 -24.41 -13.41 -24.10
CA LEU A 157 -23.76 -12.27 -24.76
C LEU A 157 -24.52 -10.96 -24.48
N GLU A 158 -25.85 -11.02 -24.49
CA GLU A 158 -26.74 -9.89 -24.19
C GLU A 158 -26.66 -9.37 -22.75
N GLN A 159 -26.52 -10.25 -21.75
CA GLN A 159 -26.37 -9.85 -20.35
C GLN A 159 -25.04 -9.13 -20.13
N PHE A 160 -23.96 -9.70 -20.68
CA PHE A 160 -22.62 -9.12 -20.57
C PHE A 160 -22.50 -7.80 -21.33
N GLU A 161 -23.08 -7.73 -22.53
CA GLU A 161 -23.13 -6.49 -23.33
C GLU A 161 -23.87 -5.37 -22.61
N LYS A 162 -24.97 -5.68 -21.93
CA LYS A 162 -25.77 -4.71 -21.19
C LYS A 162 -25.03 -4.17 -19.97
N GLU A 163 -24.29 -5.02 -19.28
CA GLU A 163 -23.47 -4.64 -18.11
C GLU A 163 -22.20 -3.89 -18.53
N ALA A 164 -21.44 -4.37 -19.51
CA ALA A 164 -20.19 -3.74 -19.96
C ALA A 164 -20.41 -2.40 -20.69
N SER A 165 -21.62 -2.16 -21.23
CA SER A 165 -22.01 -0.86 -21.77
C SER A 165 -22.27 0.19 -20.67
N ASN A 166 -22.50 -0.25 -19.43
CA ASN A 166 -22.71 0.65 -18.29
C ASN A 166 -21.36 1.14 -17.73
N GLU A 167 -21.20 2.45 -17.58
CA GLU A 167 -19.99 3.02 -16.96
C GLU A 167 -19.85 2.62 -15.48
N GLU A 168 -20.98 2.36 -14.82
CA GLU A 168 -21.04 1.91 -13.43
C GLU A 168 -20.49 0.50 -13.23
N TYR A 169 -20.59 -0.37 -14.24
CA TYR A 169 -19.97 -1.70 -14.22
C TYR A 169 -18.44 -1.60 -14.11
N TRP A 170 -17.81 -0.74 -14.91
CA TRP A 170 -16.36 -0.58 -14.90
C TRP A 170 -15.83 0.05 -13.62
N LYS A 171 -16.60 0.97 -13.01
CA LYS A 171 -16.29 1.48 -11.66
C LYS A 171 -16.40 0.39 -10.61
N THR A 172 -17.47 -0.42 -10.68
CA THR A 172 -17.66 -1.57 -9.78
C THR A 172 -16.55 -2.60 -9.95
N LEU A 173 -16.07 -2.81 -11.18
CA LEU A 173 -14.95 -3.68 -11.51
C LEU A 173 -13.65 -3.20 -10.87
N GLU A 174 -13.34 -1.91 -10.96
CA GLU A 174 -12.17 -1.30 -10.30
C GLU A 174 -12.20 -1.56 -8.80
N HIS A 175 -13.34 -1.23 -8.15
CA HIS A 175 -13.54 -1.47 -6.73
C HIS A 175 -13.39 -2.94 -6.36
N LYS A 176 -14.00 -3.85 -7.13
CA LYS A 176 -13.94 -5.29 -6.88
C LYS A 176 -12.53 -5.85 -7.03
N ILE A 177 -11.74 -5.37 -7.97
CA ILE A 177 -10.33 -5.78 -8.14
C ILE A 177 -9.51 -5.36 -6.91
N ILE A 178 -9.64 -4.11 -6.48
CA ILE A 178 -8.93 -3.58 -5.31
C ILE A 178 -9.36 -4.34 -4.04
N GLU A 179 -10.67 -4.53 -3.86
CA GLU A 179 -11.22 -5.28 -2.73
C GLU A 179 -10.75 -6.74 -2.73
N SER A 180 -10.71 -7.38 -3.90
CA SER A 180 -10.19 -8.75 -4.03
C SER A 180 -8.71 -8.84 -3.64
N PHE A 181 -7.90 -7.86 -4.03
CA PHE A 181 -6.50 -7.81 -3.59
C PHE A 181 -6.38 -7.67 -2.08
N ASN A 182 -7.17 -6.79 -1.48
CA ASN A 182 -7.18 -6.57 -0.03
C ASN A 182 -7.64 -7.82 0.73
N GLU A 183 -8.71 -8.47 0.28
CA GLU A 183 -9.26 -9.66 0.90
C GLU A 183 -8.29 -10.85 0.77
N PHE A 184 -7.67 -11.04 -0.39
CA PHE A 184 -6.65 -12.08 -0.52
C PHE A 184 -5.43 -11.83 0.35
N ALA A 185 -4.95 -10.59 0.41
CA ALA A 185 -3.83 -10.22 1.29
C ALA A 185 -4.16 -10.53 2.75
N ARG A 186 -5.42 -10.30 3.17
CA ARG A 186 -5.92 -10.64 4.51
C ARG A 186 -6.03 -12.15 4.74
N LEU A 187 -6.62 -12.91 3.81
CA LEU A 187 -6.75 -14.37 3.93
C LEU A 187 -5.39 -15.06 4.04
N GLN A 188 -4.40 -14.62 3.25
CA GLN A 188 -3.04 -15.12 3.34
C GLN A 188 -2.35 -14.75 4.66
N ALA A 189 -2.66 -13.58 5.22
CA ALA A 189 -2.20 -13.20 6.54
C ALA A 189 -2.81 -14.12 7.63
N GLU A 190 -4.10 -14.45 7.54
CA GLU A 190 -4.77 -15.29 8.53
C GLU A 190 -4.35 -16.78 8.47
N GLN A 191 -4.02 -17.30 7.28
CA GLN A 191 -3.60 -18.69 7.05
C GLN A 191 -2.12 -18.96 7.38
N GLY A 192 -1.59 -18.45 8.49
CA GLY A 192 -0.21 -18.68 8.97
C GLY A 192 0.12 -20.13 9.39
N LYS A 193 -0.28 -21.13 8.59
CA LYS A 193 0.04 -22.56 8.70
C LYS A 193 0.47 -23.07 7.33
N ASP A 194 1.70 -22.77 6.95
CA ASP A 194 2.68 -23.81 6.62
C ASP A 194 4.02 -23.18 6.26
N GLU A 195 5.07 -23.64 6.93
CA GLU A 195 6.48 -23.41 6.62
C GLU A 195 6.86 -24.13 5.32
N SER A 196 6.18 -23.82 4.22
CA SER A 196 6.77 -24.01 2.91
C SER A 196 7.39 -22.67 2.54
N TYR A 197 8.70 -22.68 2.26
CA TYR A 197 9.51 -21.56 1.74
C TYR A 197 8.95 -20.97 0.40
N PHE A 198 7.75 -21.40 0.00
CA PHE A 198 7.08 -21.25 -1.27
C PHE A 198 5.86 -20.30 -1.21
N ILE A 199 5.26 -20.02 -0.04
CA ILE A 199 4.11 -19.09 0.15
C ILE A 199 4.56 -17.63 0.44
N GLY A 200 5.82 -17.43 0.87
CA GLY A 200 6.31 -16.12 1.30
C GLY A 200 6.36 -15.03 0.22
N GLU A 201 6.73 -15.36 -1.02
CA GLU A 201 6.95 -14.35 -2.08
C GLU A 201 5.64 -13.78 -2.66
N ALA A 202 4.57 -14.58 -2.73
CA ALA A 202 3.25 -14.14 -3.18
C ALA A 202 2.70 -13.11 -2.20
N THR A 203 2.73 -13.52 -0.94
CA THR A 203 2.32 -12.74 0.21
C THR A 203 3.07 -11.42 0.28
N LYS A 204 4.38 -11.39 -0.05
CA LYS A 204 5.17 -10.14 -0.12
C LYS A 204 4.67 -9.18 -1.21
N GLY A 205 4.44 -9.66 -2.43
CA GLY A 205 3.94 -8.84 -3.54
C GLY A 205 2.54 -8.29 -3.29
N LEU A 206 1.67 -9.10 -2.71
CA LEU A 206 0.31 -8.71 -2.35
C LEU A 206 0.27 -7.77 -1.16
N ARG A 207 1.18 -7.95 -0.19
CA ARG A 207 1.34 -7.00 0.91
C ARG A 207 1.86 -5.65 0.42
N LEU A 208 2.75 -5.64 -0.56
CA LEU A 208 3.17 -4.40 -1.22
C LEU A 208 1.97 -3.70 -1.89
N LEU A 209 1.15 -4.45 -2.63
CA LEU A 209 -0.08 -3.94 -3.22
C LEU A 209 -1.03 -3.34 -2.17
N ASP A 210 -1.29 -4.08 -1.10
CA ASP A 210 -2.17 -3.65 0.00
C ASP A 210 -1.65 -2.35 0.65
N VAL A 211 -0.35 -2.25 0.92
CA VAL A 211 0.24 -1.03 1.50
C VAL A 211 0.20 0.14 0.51
N MET A 212 0.38 -0.12 -0.79
CA MET A 212 0.40 0.92 -1.81
C MET A 212 -0.98 1.40 -2.26
N LEU A 213 -2.06 0.63 -2.05
CA LEU A 213 -3.43 1.00 -2.42
C LEU A 213 -4.21 1.65 -1.27
N ARG A 214 -3.64 1.67 -0.06
CA ARG A 214 -4.27 2.23 1.14
C ARG A 214 -3.99 3.72 1.30
N GLN A 215 -4.89 4.38 2.03
CA GLN A 215 -4.67 5.71 2.59
C GLN A 215 -4.51 5.65 4.11
N TYR A 216 -3.72 6.56 4.66
CA TYR A 216 -3.23 6.57 6.02
C TYR A 216 -3.54 7.89 6.73
N ASP A 217 -3.73 7.80 8.04
CA ASP A 217 -3.93 8.95 8.94
C ASP A 217 -2.61 9.65 9.27
N ILE A 218 -1.50 8.91 9.21
CA ILE A 218 -0.14 9.43 9.37
C ILE A 218 0.79 8.73 8.38
N VAL A 219 1.53 9.50 7.59
CA VAL A 219 2.60 9.00 6.72
C VAL A 219 3.92 9.55 7.21
N VAL A 220 4.91 8.68 7.40
CA VAL A 220 6.28 9.10 7.77
C VAL A 220 7.26 8.53 6.75
N THR A 221 8.19 9.36 6.28
CA THR A 221 9.19 8.91 5.30
C THR A 221 10.55 9.60 5.47
N ASN A 222 11.60 8.87 5.12
CA ASN A 222 12.93 9.40 4.86
C ASN A 222 13.25 9.20 3.37
N PRO A 223 12.82 10.12 2.50
CA PRO A 223 12.91 9.96 1.06
C PRO A 223 14.37 9.98 0.57
N PRO A 224 14.66 9.37 -0.60
CA PRO A 224 15.97 9.45 -1.22
C PRO A 224 16.27 10.86 -1.75
N TYR A 225 17.49 11.35 -1.49
CA TYR A 225 17.97 12.66 -1.93
C TYR A 225 18.78 12.55 -3.22
N LEU A 226 18.11 12.14 -4.30
CA LEU A 226 18.70 12.05 -5.64
C LEU A 226 18.22 13.21 -6.52
N ASP A 227 19.13 13.78 -7.31
CA ASP A 227 18.81 14.73 -8.36
C ASP A 227 18.86 14.05 -9.73
N VAL A 228 18.28 14.71 -10.75
CA VAL A 228 18.19 14.19 -12.13
C VAL A 228 19.53 13.74 -12.74
N ARG A 229 20.66 14.21 -12.20
CA ARG A 229 22.00 13.83 -12.64
C ARG A 229 22.38 12.41 -12.23
N ASP A 230 21.77 11.90 -11.16
CA ASP A 230 22.03 10.59 -10.58
C ASP A 230 21.07 9.52 -11.15
N TYR A 231 20.12 9.92 -12.01
CA TYR A 231 19.13 9.01 -12.56
C TYR A 231 19.70 8.15 -13.68
N ASN A 232 19.40 6.86 -13.64
CA ASN A 232 19.55 6.00 -14.81
C ASN A 232 18.46 6.35 -15.86
N SER A 233 18.64 5.86 -17.10
CA SER A 233 17.71 6.15 -18.21
C SER A 233 16.27 5.74 -17.92
N ARG A 234 16.07 4.61 -17.22
CA ARG A 234 14.74 4.09 -16.86
C ARG A 234 14.02 4.99 -15.86
N LEU A 235 14.69 5.37 -14.77
CA LEU A 235 14.16 6.25 -13.74
C LEU A 235 13.87 7.63 -14.32
N LYS A 236 14.72 8.15 -15.20
CA LYS A 236 14.49 9.43 -15.87
C LYS A 236 13.19 9.42 -16.70
N SER A 237 12.99 8.42 -17.55
CA SER A 237 11.76 8.29 -18.34
C SER A 237 10.51 8.10 -17.48
N PHE A 238 10.65 7.35 -16.37
CA PHE A 238 9.57 7.21 -15.39
C PHE A 238 9.22 8.55 -14.75
N MET A 239 10.22 9.30 -14.27
CA MET A 239 10.00 10.59 -13.61
C MET A 239 9.41 11.63 -14.56
N GLU A 240 9.84 11.64 -15.83
CA GLU A 240 9.29 12.53 -16.86
C GLU A 240 7.82 12.26 -17.17
N SER A 241 7.40 10.98 -17.12
CA SER A 241 6.01 10.59 -17.41
C SER A 241 5.10 10.66 -16.19
N ALA A 242 5.54 10.13 -15.05
CA ALA A 242 4.72 10.01 -13.85
C ALA A 242 4.75 11.26 -12.95
N TYR A 243 5.86 11.98 -12.91
CA TYR A 243 6.04 13.14 -12.00
C TYR A 243 6.55 14.36 -12.76
N PRO A 244 5.84 14.87 -13.79
CA PRO A 244 6.35 15.92 -14.67
C PRO A 244 6.73 17.23 -13.92
N ASN A 245 6.04 17.52 -12.82
CA ASN A 245 6.29 18.69 -11.97
C ASN A 245 7.51 18.51 -11.05
N SER A 246 7.80 17.27 -10.65
CA SER A 246 8.90 16.90 -9.74
C SER A 246 10.02 16.09 -10.41
N LYS A 247 10.02 16.00 -11.74
CA LYS A 247 10.90 15.13 -12.53
C LYS A 247 12.40 15.37 -12.30
N ARG A 248 12.78 16.54 -11.77
CA ARG A 248 14.18 16.92 -11.56
C ARG A 248 14.74 16.42 -10.23
N ASN A 249 13.89 16.07 -9.27
CA ASN A 249 14.30 15.79 -7.90
C ASN A 249 13.43 14.69 -7.28
N LEU A 250 14.05 13.60 -6.84
CA LEU A 250 13.34 12.39 -6.45
C LEU A 250 12.58 12.60 -5.13
N TYR A 251 13.17 13.37 -4.23
CA TYR A 251 12.55 13.81 -2.98
C TYR A 251 11.20 14.49 -3.22
N ALA A 252 11.11 15.38 -4.22
CA ALA A 252 9.87 16.08 -4.53
C ALA A 252 8.76 15.13 -5.07
N ALA A 253 9.13 14.12 -5.86
CA ALA A 253 8.18 13.09 -6.28
C ALA A 253 7.71 12.20 -5.12
N PHE A 254 8.60 11.83 -4.20
CA PHE A 254 8.21 11.08 -2.98
C PHE A 254 7.25 11.88 -2.12
N LEU A 255 7.46 13.18 -2.00
CA LEU A 255 6.59 14.06 -1.29
C LEU A 255 5.20 14.16 -1.93
N GLU A 256 5.11 14.32 -3.26
CA GLU A 256 3.84 14.24 -3.99
C GLU A 256 3.14 12.90 -3.71
N ARG A 257 3.86 11.78 -3.81
CA ARG A 257 3.29 10.46 -3.58
C ARG A 257 2.83 10.26 -2.13
N CYS A 258 3.59 10.74 -1.15
CA CYS A 258 3.21 10.66 0.26
C CYS A 258 1.96 11.48 0.58
N LEU A 259 1.72 12.59 -0.14
CA LEU A 259 0.48 13.35 0.00
C LEU A 259 -0.74 12.58 -0.54
N GLU A 260 -0.57 11.78 -1.60
CA GLU A 260 -1.64 10.93 -2.15
C GLU A 260 -2.05 9.80 -1.17
N PHE A 261 -1.08 9.31 -0.39
CA PHE A 261 -1.33 8.32 0.67
C PHE A 261 -2.08 8.87 1.88
N LEU A 262 -2.31 10.17 2.00
CA LEU A 262 -2.96 10.76 3.16
C LEU A 262 -4.48 10.83 2.99
N LYS A 263 -5.19 10.47 4.06
CA LYS A 263 -6.62 10.80 4.18
C LYS A 263 -6.83 12.31 4.38
N PRO A 264 -8.03 12.85 4.14
CA PRO A 264 -8.36 14.22 4.53
C PRO A 264 -8.13 14.44 6.04
N GLY A 265 -7.38 15.49 6.40
CA GLY A 265 -7.03 15.80 7.80
C GLY A 265 -5.88 14.99 8.40
N ALA A 266 -5.29 14.06 7.64
CA ALA A 266 -4.12 13.28 8.04
C ALA A 266 -2.83 14.12 8.06
N ARG A 267 -1.76 13.57 8.64
CA ARG A 267 -0.48 14.26 8.86
C ARG A 267 0.68 13.58 8.14
N LEU A 268 1.54 14.39 7.51
CA LEU A 268 2.81 13.96 6.92
C LEU A 268 3.98 14.32 7.82
N GLY A 269 4.87 13.36 8.09
CA GLY A 269 6.20 13.59 8.65
C GLY A 269 7.28 13.21 7.65
N ILE A 270 8.15 14.15 7.28
CA ILE A 270 9.21 13.90 6.28
C ILE A 270 10.54 14.39 6.81
N ILE A 271 11.58 13.55 6.69
CA ILE A 271 12.95 13.98 6.97
C ILE A 271 13.44 14.76 5.73
N THR A 272 14.05 15.93 5.97
CA THR A 272 14.56 16.79 4.89
C THR A 272 15.93 17.39 5.26
N PRO A 273 16.92 17.42 4.37
CA PRO A 273 18.18 18.09 4.60
C PRO A 273 17.99 19.62 4.60
N PRO A 274 18.79 20.38 5.37
CA PRO A 274 18.64 21.83 5.50
C PRO A 274 18.64 22.60 4.17
N LYS A 275 19.37 22.10 3.16
CA LYS A 275 19.51 22.73 1.83
C LYS A 275 18.27 22.60 0.93
N HIS A 276 17.35 21.69 1.24
CA HIS A 276 16.11 21.46 0.47
C HIS A 276 14.88 22.08 1.17
N SER A 277 15.10 22.89 2.20
CA SER A 277 14.04 23.52 2.99
C SER A 277 13.27 24.58 2.19
N CYS A 278 13.90 25.25 1.21
CA CYS A 278 13.23 26.20 0.32
C CYS A 278 12.17 25.54 -0.59
N SER A 279 12.28 24.24 -0.87
CA SER A 279 11.26 23.48 -1.61
C SER A 279 9.94 23.35 -0.83
N LEU A 280 9.98 23.49 0.49
CA LEU A 280 8.81 23.39 1.37
C LEU A 280 7.91 24.64 1.31
N LEU A 281 8.44 25.80 0.93
CA LEU A 281 7.64 27.02 0.73
C LEU A 281 6.69 26.88 -0.48
N ALA A 282 7.04 26.07 -1.47
CA ALA A 282 6.15 25.73 -2.58
C ALA A 282 4.98 24.82 -2.16
N LEU A 283 5.06 24.16 -1.00
CA LEU A 283 4.05 23.24 -0.48
C LEU A 283 2.99 23.88 0.39
N LYS A 284 3.08 25.19 0.69
CA LYS A 284 1.96 25.94 1.29
C LYS A 284 0.68 25.84 0.46
N LYS A 285 0.76 25.39 -0.80
CA LYS A 285 -0.39 25.08 -1.65
C LYS A 285 -1.19 23.82 -1.22
N TYR A 286 -0.63 22.95 -0.37
CA TYR A 286 -1.21 21.64 -0.01
C TYR A 286 -1.70 21.53 1.45
N GLY A 287 -1.78 22.63 2.21
CA GLY A 287 -2.63 22.79 3.40
C GLY A 287 -2.29 22.01 4.69
N ASN A 288 -1.73 20.80 4.62
CA ASN A 288 -1.70 19.85 5.76
C ASN A 288 -0.31 19.27 6.12
N ALA A 289 0.79 19.86 5.62
CA ALA A 289 2.13 19.34 5.88
C ALA A 289 2.76 19.93 7.16
N CYS A 290 2.98 19.10 8.18
CA CYS A 290 3.81 19.46 9.34
C CYS A 290 5.27 19.10 9.03
N VAL A 291 6.15 20.11 8.98
CA VAL A 291 7.57 19.91 8.72
C VAL A 291 8.34 19.93 10.04
N ALA A 292 8.99 18.82 10.39
CA ALA A 292 10.01 18.84 11.44
C ALA A 292 11.37 19.16 10.79
N GLN A 293 11.91 20.34 11.08
CA GLN A 293 13.30 20.68 10.76
C GLN A 293 14.22 20.05 11.81
N SER A 294 15.40 19.60 11.40
CA SER A 294 16.49 19.27 12.32
C SER A 294 17.44 20.46 12.44
N PRO A 295 17.33 21.29 13.50
CA PRO A 295 18.44 22.10 13.95
C PRO A 295 19.17 21.30 15.04
N SER A 296 20.31 20.69 14.69
CA SER A 296 21.30 20.18 15.65
C SER A 296 20.75 19.32 16.82
N ASN A 297 20.76 17.98 16.68
CA ASN A 297 20.77 16.99 17.77
C ASN A 297 19.82 17.16 18.98
N ARG A 298 18.73 17.95 18.89
CA ARG A 298 17.71 18.04 19.95
C ARG A 298 16.33 17.96 19.34
N TRP A 299 15.61 16.90 19.69
CA TRP A 299 14.22 16.68 19.33
C TRP A 299 13.33 17.62 20.14
N PHE A 300 12.50 18.43 19.47
CA PHE A 300 11.42 19.19 20.09
C PHE A 300 10.11 18.78 19.40
N ILE A 301 9.22 18.13 20.17
CA ILE A 301 7.85 17.82 19.77
C ILE A 301 6.99 18.87 20.50
N PRO A 302 6.31 19.79 19.80
CA PRO A 302 5.35 20.65 20.46
C PRO A 302 4.16 19.81 20.91
N VAL A 303 3.83 19.96 22.20
CA VAL A 303 2.69 19.34 22.90
C VAL A 303 1.37 19.83 22.31
#